data_AF-A0A523XVD4-F1
#
_entry.id   AF-A0A523XVD4-F1
#
_cell.length_a   1.000
_cell.length_b   1.000
_cell.length_c   1.000
_cell.angle_alpha   90.00
_cell.angle_beta   90.00
_cell.angle_gamma   90.00
#
_symmetry.space_group_name_H-M   'P 1'
#
loop_
_entity.id
_entity.type
_entity.pdbx_description
1 polymer ?
#
loop_
_entity_poly.entity_id
_entity_poly.type
_entity_poly.pdbx_seq_one_letter_code
_entity_poly.pdbx_strand_id
1 'polypeptide(L)'
;MKVRTNIVWAAAAVGSGIFVLLGYFIDYEVILTLRLILMRWSVLLAAVALFLGLFNLLTVHWSKVSEQEKGWPFSALLILAFLVTLIMGLVFGPDNQISLLLFNYIQLPVEASLMALLAVFLAVAGFRLVSRRRDPFSLIFVVVALLVLLGTGPSLGASDSDGYVLLRQMRNWIAQVWASGGARGILLGVALGAGLTGLRVLLAVDRPYGD
;
A
#
# COMPACT_ATOMS: atom_id res chain seq x y z
N MET A 1 -37.53 9.26 -15.96
CA MET A 1 -37.27 10.00 -14.71
C MET A 1 -35.88 9.74 -14.09
N LYS A 2 -35.23 8.58 -14.29
CA LYS A 2 -33.88 8.27 -13.74
C LYS A 2 -32.76 9.25 -14.18
N VAL A 3 -32.79 9.73 -15.43
CA VAL A 3 -31.75 10.62 -15.99
C VAL A 3 -31.61 11.96 -15.23
N ARG A 4 -32.69 12.50 -14.66
CA ARG A 4 -32.65 13.78 -13.93
C ARG A 4 -31.97 13.66 -12.57
N THR A 5 -32.13 12.53 -11.88
CA THR A 5 -31.59 12.32 -10.54
C THR A 5 -30.06 12.18 -10.55
N ASN A 6 -29.51 11.51 -11.56
CA ASN A 6 -28.05 11.30 -11.69
C ASN A 6 -27.29 12.61 -11.90
N ILE A 7 -27.91 13.59 -12.58
CA ILE A 7 -27.34 14.93 -12.80
C ILE A 7 -27.26 15.70 -11.48
N VAL A 8 -28.26 15.57 -10.61
CA VAL A 8 -28.26 16.24 -9.30
C VAL A 8 -27.14 15.70 -8.42
N TRP A 9 -26.92 14.38 -8.39
CA TRP A 9 -25.82 13.77 -7.64
C TRP A 9 -24.46 14.17 -8.18
N ALA A 10 -24.28 14.17 -9.50
CA ALA A 10 -23.05 14.64 -10.13
C ALA A 10 -22.79 16.12 -9.81
N ALA A 11 -23.80 16.98 -9.89
CA ALA A 11 -23.67 18.40 -9.54
C ALA A 11 -23.30 18.61 -8.05
N ALA A 12 -23.87 17.81 -7.15
CA ALA A 12 -23.51 17.86 -5.73
C ALA A 12 -22.06 17.39 -5.47
N ALA A 13 -21.62 16.33 -6.15
CA ALA A 13 -20.25 15.83 -6.04
C ALA A 13 -19.23 16.84 -6.59
N VAL A 14 -19.49 17.38 -7.78
CA VAL A 14 -18.65 18.42 -8.42
C VAL A 14 -18.62 19.68 -7.57
N GLY A 15 -19.79 20.17 -7.14
CA GLY A 15 -19.90 21.37 -6.32
C GLY A 15 -19.14 21.25 -5.00
N SER A 16 -19.37 20.16 -4.26
CA SER A 16 -18.67 19.94 -2.98
C SER A 16 -17.15 19.85 -3.15
N GLY A 17 -16.68 19.16 -4.19
CA GLY A 17 -15.26 19.09 -4.50
C GLY A 17 -14.64 20.43 -4.91
N ILE A 18 -15.33 21.24 -5.74
CA ILE A 18 -14.89 22.58 -6.11
C ILE A 18 -14.82 23.49 -4.87
N PHE A 19 -15.82 23.47 -3.99
CA PHE A 19 -15.80 24.28 -2.76
C PHE A 19 -14.63 23.92 -1.84
N VAL A 20 -14.33 22.63 -1.67
CA VAL A 20 -13.17 22.17 -0.90
C VAL A 20 -11.87 22.69 -1.53
N LEU A 21 -11.73 22.61 -2.86
CA LEU A 21 -10.56 23.11 -3.57
C LEU A 21 -10.41 24.63 -3.44
N LEU A 22 -11.49 25.39 -3.62
CA LEU A 22 -11.47 26.86 -3.46
C LEU A 22 -11.02 27.27 -2.05
N GLY A 23 -11.42 26.52 -1.02
CA GLY A 23 -10.97 26.75 0.36
C GLY A 23 -9.49 26.48 0.64
N TYR A 24 -8.71 26.00 -0.34
CA TYR A 24 -7.24 25.99 -0.27
C TYR A 24 -6.60 27.24 -0.88
N PHE A 25 -7.27 27.93 -1.79
CA PHE A 25 -6.72 29.07 -2.53
C PHE A 25 -7.26 30.42 -2.06
N ILE A 26 -8.46 30.46 -1.47
CA ILE A 26 -9.14 31.68 -1.05
C ILE A 26 -9.24 31.72 0.47
N ASP A 27 -8.62 32.74 1.09
CA ASP A 27 -8.67 32.97 2.53
C ASP A 27 -9.88 33.85 2.89
N TYR A 28 -11.07 33.23 2.83
CA TYR A 28 -12.34 33.87 3.23
C TYR A 28 -13.08 32.98 4.23
N GLU A 29 -13.52 33.57 5.34
CA GLU A 29 -14.05 32.85 6.50
C GLU A 29 -15.15 31.83 6.12
N VAL A 30 -16.11 32.23 5.31
CA VAL A 30 -17.23 31.36 4.89
C VAL A 30 -16.75 30.15 4.08
N ILE A 31 -15.77 30.33 3.18
CA ILE A 31 -15.24 29.25 2.34
C ILE A 31 -14.43 28.28 3.19
N LEU A 32 -13.66 28.82 4.15
CA LEU A 32 -12.86 28.01 5.07
C LEU A 32 -13.77 27.16 5.98
N THR A 33 -14.84 27.73 6.53
CA THR A 33 -15.83 26.98 7.32
C THR A 33 -16.50 25.87 6.49
N LEU A 34 -16.91 26.18 5.25
CA LEU A 34 -17.50 25.17 4.35
C LEU A 34 -16.53 24.03 4.03
N ARG A 35 -15.26 24.35 3.74
CA ARG A 35 -14.21 23.35 3.53
C ARG A 35 -14.07 22.43 4.74
N LEU A 36 -14.02 22.98 5.95
CA LEU A 36 -13.88 22.19 7.18
C LEU A 36 -15.08 21.26 7.41
N ILE A 37 -16.30 21.75 7.17
CA ILE A 37 -17.52 20.94 7.28
C ILE A 37 -17.49 19.79 6.27
N LEU A 38 -17.21 20.08 5.00
CA LEU A 38 -17.15 19.08 3.93
C LEU A 38 -16.04 18.05 4.16
N MET A 39 -14.85 18.50 4.60
CA MET A 39 -13.75 17.61 4.95
C MET A 39 -14.11 16.71 6.13
N ARG A 40 -14.79 17.23 7.16
CA ARG A 40 -15.26 16.42 8.29
C ARG A 40 -16.24 15.35 7.83
N TRP A 41 -17.18 15.69 6.95
CA TRP A 41 -18.11 14.71 6.38
C TRP A 41 -17.38 13.67 5.53
N SER A 42 -16.41 14.08 4.72
CA SER A 42 -15.59 13.17 3.93
C SER A 42 -14.82 12.18 4.81
N VAL A 43 -14.23 12.63 5.92
CA VAL A 43 -13.52 11.77 6.87
C VAL A 43 -14.47 10.78 7.54
N LEU A 44 -15.67 11.22 7.93
CA LEU A 44 -16.70 10.34 8.49
C LEU A 44 -17.15 9.29 7.47
N LEU A 45 -17.40 9.68 6.23
CA LEU A 45 -17.77 8.75 5.14
C LEU A 45 -16.64 7.76 4.84
N ALA A 46 -15.39 8.20 4.85
CA ALA A 46 -14.23 7.32 4.67
C ALA A 46 -14.11 6.29 5.80
N ALA A 47 -14.36 6.70 7.06
CA ALA A 47 -14.39 5.78 8.19
C ALA A 47 -15.50 4.74 8.03
N VAL A 48 -16.72 5.16 7.66
CA VAL A 48 -17.84 4.23 7.40
C VAL A 48 -17.53 3.29 6.23
N ALA A 49 -16.92 3.80 5.16
CA ALA A 49 -16.50 2.99 4.02
C ALA A 49 -15.47 1.93 4.41
N LEU A 50 -14.53 2.26 5.31
CA LEU A 50 -13.59 1.29 5.87
C LEU A 50 -14.35 0.17 6.61
N PHE A 51 -15.31 0.51 7.47
CA PHE A 51 -16.15 -0.49 8.14
C PHE A 51 -16.93 -1.37 7.16
N LEU A 52 -17.52 -0.78 6.11
CA LEU A 52 -18.19 -1.54 5.05
C LEU A 52 -17.22 -2.49 4.33
N GLY A 53 -15.97 -2.07 4.09
CA GLY A 53 -14.92 -2.91 3.53
C GLY A 53 -14.58 -4.10 4.42
N LEU A 54 -14.40 -3.87 5.73
CA LEU A 54 -14.16 -4.92 6.71
C LEU A 54 -15.34 -5.90 6.80
N PHE A 55 -16.56 -5.36 6.84
CA PHE A 55 -17.78 -6.16 6.89
C PHE A 55 -17.91 -7.02 5.63
N ASN A 56 -17.68 -6.45 4.44
CA ASN A 56 -17.70 -7.18 3.18
C ASN A 56 -16.68 -8.32 3.16
N LEU A 57 -15.46 -8.06 3.63
CA LEU A 57 -14.42 -9.10 3.74
C LEU A 57 -14.88 -10.24 4.65
N LEU A 58 -15.45 -9.94 5.81
CA LEU A 58 -16.02 -10.93 6.72
C LEU A 58 -17.17 -11.70 6.06
N THR A 59 -18.13 -11.03 5.44
CA THR A 59 -19.30 -11.68 4.82
C THR A 59 -18.88 -12.64 3.72
N VAL A 60 -17.97 -12.23 2.83
CA VAL A 60 -17.49 -13.07 1.73
C VAL A 60 -16.78 -14.31 2.26
N HIS A 61 -15.89 -14.15 3.24
CA HIS A 61 -15.13 -15.28 3.77
C HIS A 61 -16.00 -16.16 4.68
N TRP A 62 -16.98 -15.59 5.38
CA TRP A 62 -17.91 -16.32 6.22
C TRP A 62 -18.84 -17.22 5.39
N SER A 63 -19.42 -16.69 4.30
CA SER A 63 -20.20 -17.50 3.34
C SER A 63 -19.34 -18.62 2.77
N LYS A 64 -18.11 -18.33 2.34
CA LYS A 64 -17.17 -19.34 1.85
C LYS A 64 -16.86 -20.46 2.85
N VAL A 65 -16.77 -20.14 4.14
CA VAL A 65 -16.57 -21.13 5.22
C VAL A 65 -17.85 -21.92 5.49
N SER A 66 -19.01 -21.25 5.53
CA SER A 66 -20.31 -21.88 5.75
C SER A 66 -20.69 -22.87 4.65
N GLU A 67 -20.39 -22.51 3.39
CA GLU A 67 -20.69 -23.31 2.20
C GLU A 67 -19.58 -24.33 1.88
N GLN A 68 -18.49 -24.35 2.67
CA GLN A 68 -17.34 -25.23 2.51
C GLN A 68 -16.74 -25.22 1.09
N GLU A 69 -16.70 -24.06 0.44
CA GLU A 69 -16.16 -23.97 -0.91
C GLU A 69 -14.66 -24.28 -0.97
N LYS A 70 -14.12 -24.43 -2.18
CA LYS A 70 -12.69 -24.71 -2.38
C LYS A 70 -11.82 -23.63 -1.72
N GLY A 71 -10.97 -24.06 -0.78
CA GLY A 71 -10.08 -23.18 -0.01
C GLY A 71 -10.73 -22.55 1.23
N TRP A 72 -11.87 -23.07 1.70
CA TRP A 72 -12.50 -22.63 2.95
C TRP A 72 -11.58 -22.66 4.19
N PRO A 73 -10.62 -23.60 4.37
CA PRO A 73 -9.79 -23.61 5.57
C PRO A 73 -8.92 -22.35 5.69
N PHE A 74 -8.41 -21.84 4.57
CA PHE A 74 -7.66 -20.57 4.53
C PHE A 74 -8.56 -19.37 4.84
N SER A 75 -9.84 -19.44 4.46
CA SER A 75 -10.82 -18.39 4.76
C SER A 75 -11.17 -18.39 6.25
N ALA A 76 -11.30 -19.56 6.87
CA ALA A 76 -11.49 -19.69 8.32
C ALA A 76 -10.29 -19.16 9.11
N LEU A 77 -9.06 -19.49 8.67
CA LEU A 77 -7.84 -18.96 9.26
C LEU A 77 -7.76 -17.44 9.16
N LEU A 78 -8.13 -16.87 8.01
CA LEU A 78 -8.17 -15.43 7.79
C LEU A 78 -9.16 -14.74 8.72
N ILE A 79 -10.38 -15.27 8.88
CA ILE A 79 -11.38 -14.72 9.81
C ILE A 79 -10.85 -14.78 11.25
N LEU A 80 -10.25 -15.89 11.66
CA LEU A 80 -9.68 -16.05 13.00
C LEU A 80 -8.56 -15.02 13.23
N ALA A 81 -7.60 -14.92 12.30
CA ALA A 81 -6.50 -13.95 12.40
C ALA A 81 -7.01 -12.50 12.42
N PHE A 82 -8.02 -12.19 11.61
CA PHE A 82 -8.68 -10.89 11.62
C PHE A 82 -9.33 -10.58 12.98
N LEU A 83 -10.07 -11.52 13.56
CA LEU A 83 -10.71 -11.31 14.87
C LEU A 83 -9.68 -11.16 15.99
N VAL A 84 -8.63 -12.00 16.01
CA VAL A 84 -7.56 -11.91 17.01
C VAL A 84 -6.84 -10.56 16.93
N THR A 85 -6.44 -10.13 15.73
CA THR A 85 -5.76 -8.85 15.51
C THR A 85 -6.65 -7.66 15.89
N LEU A 86 -7.94 -7.69 15.50
CA LEU A 86 -8.91 -6.64 15.81
C LEU A 86 -9.15 -6.54 17.32
N ILE A 87 -9.39 -7.67 18.00
CA ILE A 87 -9.64 -7.70 19.45
C ILE A 87 -8.39 -7.21 20.21
N MET A 88 -7.20 -7.67 19.83
CA MET A 88 -5.97 -7.22 20.48
C MET A 88 -5.76 -5.71 20.30
N GLY A 89 -5.93 -5.19 19.09
CA GLY A 89 -5.80 -3.77 18.81
C GLY A 89 -6.82 -2.90 19.55
N LEU A 90 -8.08 -3.33 19.64
CA LEU A 90 -9.16 -2.59 20.31
C LEU A 90 -9.04 -2.61 21.84
N VAL A 91 -8.66 -3.74 22.43
CA VAL A 91 -8.60 -3.91 23.90
C VAL A 91 -7.32 -3.33 24.48
N PHE A 92 -6.18 -3.61 23.85
CA PHE A 92 -4.87 -3.25 24.40
C PHE A 92 -4.30 -1.96 23.80
N GLY A 93 -4.79 -1.53 22.64
CA GLY A 93 -4.22 -0.44 21.86
C GLY A 93 -3.05 -0.89 20.98
N PRO A 94 -2.67 -0.10 19.97
CA PRO A 94 -1.62 -0.45 19.01
C PRO A 94 -0.21 -0.49 19.62
N ASP A 95 0.05 0.35 20.63
CA ASP A 95 1.40 0.52 21.21
C ASP A 95 1.68 -0.43 22.39
N ASN A 96 0.74 -1.31 22.72
CA ASN A 96 0.90 -2.26 23.82
C ASN A 96 1.84 -3.41 23.41
N GLN A 97 2.64 -3.88 24.37
CA GLN A 97 3.52 -5.03 24.21
C GLN A 97 2.81 -6.25 23.61
N ILE A 98 1.56 -6.52 24.00
CA ILE A 98 0.77 -7.66 23.48
C ILE A 98 0.49 -7.50 21.98
N SER A 99 0.06 -6.31 21.54
CA SER A 99 -0.19 -6.01 20.13
C SER A 99 1.10 -6.06 19.31
N LEU A 100 2.22 -5.61 19.89
CA LEU A 100 3.55 -5.69 19.27
C LEU A 100 4.05 -7.14 19.12
N LEU A 101 3.51 -8.12 19.86
CA LEU A 101 3.86 -9.53 19.63
C LEU A 101 3.40 -9.97 18.24
N LEU A 102 2.19 -9.57 17.80
CA LEU A 102 1.71 -9.89 16.45
C LEU A 102 2.63 -9.28 15.40
N PHE A 103 3.06 -8.04 15.60
CA PHE A 103 4.01 -7.38 14.70
C PHE A 103 5.36 -8.12 14.67
N ASN A 104 5.96 -8.38 15.82
CA ASN A 104 7.31 -8.92 15.91
C ASN A 104 7.41 -10.41 15.54
N TYR A 105 6.37 -11.20 15.81
CA TYR A 105 6.39 -12.65 15.61
C TYR A 105 5.58 -13.13 14.40
N ILE A 106 4.68 -12.32 13.85
CA ILE A 106 3.89 -12.69 12.66
C ILE A 106 4.24 -11.78 11.49
N GLN A 107 4.07 -10.47 11.62
CA GLN A 107 4.27 -9.55 10.50
C GLN A 107 5.74 -9.47 10.06
N LEU A 108 6.67 -9.16 10.98
CA LEU A 108 8.10 -9.02 10.66
C LEU A 108 8.69 -10.30 10.06
N PRO A 109 8.46 -11.51 10.59
CA PRO A 109 9.00 -12.73 9.98
C PRO A 109 8.39 -13.04 8.61
N VAL A 110 7.09 -12.79 8.42
CA VAL A 110 6.45 -12.96 7.10
C VAL A 110 7.06 -11.99 6.08
N GLU A 111 7.22 -10.71 6.43
CA GLU A 111 7.90 -9.73 5.57
C GLU A 111 9.33 -10.17 5.24
N ALA A 112 10.11 -10.61 6.24
CA ALA A 112 11.46 -11.11 6.05
C ALA A 112 11.50 -12.35 5.14
N SER A 113 10.55 -13.27 5.28
CA SER A 113 10.44 -14.46 4.43
C SER A 113 10.14 -14.10 2.97
N LEU A 114 9.25 -13.12 2.74
CA LEU A 114 8.94 -12.62 1.40
C LEU A 114 10.15 -11.92 0.78
N MET A 115 10.89 -11.13 1.57
CA MET A 115 12.15 -10.52 1.12
C MET A 115 13.20 -11.58 0.78
N ALA A 116 13.31 -12.65 1.58
CA ALA A 116 14.21 -13.76 1.31
C ALA A 116 13.84 -14.50 0.02
N LEU A 117 12.55 -14.78 -0.20
CA LEU A 117 12.06 -15.39 -1.45
C LEU A 117 12.37 -14.49 -2.65
N LEU A 118 12.11 -13.19 -2.55
CA LEU A 118 12.44 -12.22 -3.59
C LEU A 118 13.94 -12.20 -3.88
N ALA A 119 14.79 -12.22 -2.85
CA ALA A 119 16.24 -12.26 -3.02
C ALA A 119 16.70 -13.53 -3.77
N VAL A 120 16.16 -14.70 -3.40
CA VAL A 120 16.47 -15.98 -4.09
C VAL A 120 15.97 -15.95 -5.54
N PHE A 121 14.74 -15.49 -5.79
CA PHE A 121 14.21 -15.37 -7.15
C PHE A 121 15.03 -14.39 -7.99
N LEU A 122 15.44 -13.25 -7.43
CA LEU A 122 16.27 -12.25 -8.09
C LEU A 122 17.64 -12.85 -8.47
N ALA A 123 18.26 -13.60 -7.55
CA ALA A 123 19.54 -14.27 -7.80
C ALA A 123 19.44 -15.30 -8.94
N VAL A 124 18.44 -16.17 -8.90
CA VAL A 124 18.21 -17.20 -9.92
C VAL A 124 17.84 -16.57 -11.27
N ALA A 125 16.97 -15.55 -11.26
CA ALA A 125 16.58 -14.83 -12.47
C ALA A 125 17.77 -14.10 -13.10
N GLY A 126 18.61 -13.44 -12.28
CA GLY A 126 19.82 -12.76 -12.74
C GLY A 126 20.82 -13.71 -13.38
N PHE A 127 21.10 -14.84 -12.73
CA PHE A 127 21.96 -15.89 -13.30
C PHE A 127 21.40 -16.41 -14.64
N ARG A 128 20.09 -16.67 -14.70
CA ARG A 128 19.42 -17.14 -15.92
C ARG A 128 19.43 -16.09 -17.04
N LEU A 129 19.31 -14.80 -16.70
CA LEU A 129 19.32 -13.68 -17.64
C LEU A 129 20.69 -13.57 -18.34
N VAL A 130 21.78 -13.56 -17.57
CA VAL A 130 23.16 -13.49 -18.10
C VAL A 130 23.55 -14.75 -18.86
N SER A 131 23.07 -15.92 -18.43
CA SER A 131 23.33 -17.18 -19.11
C SER A 131 22.72 -17.24 -20.52
N ARG A 132 21.57 -16.58 -20.75
CA ARG A 132 20.88 -16.60 -22.06
C ARG A 132 21.23 -15.43 -22.97
N ARG A 133 21.51 -14.24 -22.44
CA ARG A 133 21.89 -13.06 -23.24
C ARG A 133 22.89 -12.18 -22.49
N ARG A 134 24.06 -11.94 -23.09
CA ARG A 134 25.11 -11.05 -22.55
C ARG A 134 24.92 -9.62 -23.03
N ASP A 135 23.78 -9.04 -22.70
CA ASP A 135 23.50 -7.63 -22.92
C ASP A 135 24.19 -6.78 -21.82
N PRO A 136 24.77 -5.60 -22.12
CA PRO A 136 25.28 -4.66 -21.11
C PRO A 136 24.28 -4.40 -19.96
N PHE A 137 22.98 -4.31 -20.23
CA PHE A 137 21.96 -4.12 -19.20
C PHE A 137 21.81 -5.34 -18.28
N SER A 138 21.95 -6.55 -18.82
CA SER A 138 21.94 -7.78 -18.02
C SER A 138 23.16 -7.89 -17.11
N LEU A 139 24.32 -7.40 -17.58
CA LEU A 139 25.55 -7.36 -16.77
C LEU A 139 25.39 -6.37 -15.62
N ILE A 140 24.89 -5.16 -15.89
CA ILE A 140 24.63 -4.14 -14.87
C ILE A 140 23.66 -4.70 -13.81
N PHE A 141 22.57 -5.34 -14.23
CA PHE A 141 21.59 -5.93 -13.32
C PHE A 141 22.24 -6.96 -12.38
N VAL A 142 23.05 -7.89 -12.92
CA VAL A 142 23.68 -8.93 -12.09
C VAL A 142 24.72 -8.35 -11.15
N VAL A 143 25.51 -7.36 -11.59
CA VAL A 143 26.48 -6.67 -10.73
C VAL A 143 25.76 -5.99 -9.57
N VAL A 144 24.69 -5.24 -9.86
CA VAL A 144 23.90 -4.55 -8.82
C VAL A 144 23.22 -5.56 -7.89
N ALA A 145 22.64 -6.64 -8.43
CA ALA A 145 21.99 -7.68 -7.64
C ALA A 145 22.99 -8.39 -6.72
N LEU A 146 24.17 -8.78 -7.22
CA LEU A 146 25.23 -9.38 -6.42
C LEU A 146 25.73 -8.43 -5.34
N LEU A 147 25.97 -7.16 -5.66
CA LEU A 147 26.41 -6.15 -4.70
C LEU A 147 25.39 -5.99 -3.57
N VAL A 148 24.11 -5.87 -3.91
CA VAL A 148 23.04 -5.75 -2.92
C VAL A 148 22.93 -7.01 -2.06
N LEU A 149 22.96 -8.21 -2.67
CA LEU A 149 22.88 -9.48 -1.94
C LEU A 149 24.05 -9.66 -0.97
N LEU A 150 25.29 -9.40 -1.42
CA LEU A 150 26.50 -9.45 -0.59
C LEU A 150 26.47 -8.40 0.52
N GLY A 151 25.93 -7.20 0.25
CA GLY A 151 25.77 -6.15 1.24
C GLY A 151 24.63 -6.38 2.25
N THR A 152 23.73 -7.34 1.98
CA THR A 152 22.62 -7.72 2.88
C THR A 152 22.88 -9.00 3.68
N GLY A 153 23.74 -9.89 3.19
CA GLY A 153 24.01 -11.18 3.83
C GLY A 153 24.78 -11.07 5.15
N PRO A 154 24.77 -12.12 5.99
CA PRO A 154 25.65 -12.20 7.16
C PRO A 154 27.11 -12.13 6.70
N SER A 155 27.93 -11.31 7.38
CA SER A 155 29.35 -11.19 7.04
C SER A 155 30.03 -12.54 7.21
N LEU A 156 30.56 -13.10 6.12
CA LEU A 156 31.30 -14.36 6.12
C LEU A 156 32.70 -14.23 6.78
N GLY A 157 33.00 -13.08 7.43
CA GLY A 157 34.24 -12.78 8.12
C GLY A 157 34.06 -11.73 9.23
N ALA A 158 35.15 -11.22 9.80
CA ALA A 158 35.12 -10.18 10.84
C ALA A 158 34.34 -8.95 10.35
N SER A 159 33.30 -8.59 11.09
CA SER A 159 32.35 -7.52 10.77
C SER A 159 32.98 -6.14 10.60
N ASP A 160 34.24 -5.97 11.02
CA ASP A 160 34.98 -4.71 11.01
C ASP A 160 36.05 -4.60 9.92
N SER A 161 36.13 -5.53 8.95
CA SER A 161 37.05 -5.32 7.83
C SER A 161 36.56 -4.14 6.97
N ASP A 162 37.44 -3.18 6.66
CA ASP A 162 37.14 -1.96 5.88
C ASP A 162 36.36 -2.25 4.57
N GLY A 163 36.60 -3.40 3.94
CA GLY A 163 35.88 -3.84 2.74
C GLY A 163 34.38 -4.06 2.96
N TYR A 164 33.97 -4.66 4.09
CA TYR A 164 32.55 -4.88 4.41
C TYR A 164 31.82 -3.57 4.71
N VAL A 165 32.50 -2.60 5.34
CA VAL A 165 31.95 -1.26 5.60
C VAL A 165 31.65 -0.54 4.29
N LEU A 166 32.59 -0.58 3.33
CA LEU A 166 32.42 0.03 2.01
C LEU A 166 31.30 -0.62 1.20
N LEU A 167 31.24 -1.96 1.18
CA LEU A 167 30.15 -2.73 0.56
C LEU A 167 28.79 -2.38 1.15
N ARG A 168 28.69 -2.26 2.48
CA ARG A 168 27.44 -1.88 3.16
C ARG A 168 27.04 -0.44 2.83
N GLN A 169 27.99 0.49 2.76
CA GLN A 169 27.74 1.88 2.39
C GLN A 169 27.23 1.99 0.94
N MET A 170 27.85 1.27 -0.01
CA MET A 170 27.39 1.21 -1.40
C MET A 170 25.98 0.62 -1.50
N ARG A 171 25.71 -0.50 -0.82
CA ARG A 171 24.37 -1.10 -0.74
C ARG A 171 23.35 -0.11 -0.18
N ASN A 172 23.70 0.62 0.88
CA ASN A 172 22.81 1.61 1.50
C ASN A 172 22.53 2.77 0.55
N TRP A 173 23.54 3.27 -0.17
CA TRP A 173 23.35 4.33 -1.17
C TRP A 173 22.43 3.88 -2.31
N ILE A 174 22.64 2.66 -2.85
CA ILE A 174 21.76 2.09 -3.88
C ILE A 174 20.31 1.97 -3.35
N ALA A 175 20.14 1.45 -2.14
CA ALA A 175 18.81 1.29 -1.55
C ALA A 175 18.12 2.64 -1.28
N GLN A 176 18.86 3.61 -0.73
CA GLN A 176 18.31 4.90 -0.32
C GLN A 176 18.11 5.89 -1.46
N VAL A 177 18.89 5.79 -2.54
CA VAL A 177 18.77 6.72 -3.68
C VAL A 177 17.98 6.07 -4.82
N TRP A 178 18.41 4.90 -5.30
CA TRP A 178 17.84 4.31 -6.51
C TRP A 178 16.56 3.53 -6.20
N ALA A 179 16.62 2.60 -5.25
CA ALA A 179 15.45 1.79 -4.90
C ALA A 179 14.34 2.64 -4.27
N SER A 180 14.71 3.56 -3.37
CA SER A 180 13.74 4.51 -2.80
C SER A 180 13.16 5.45 -3.87
N GLY A 181 13.95 5.85 -4.87
CA GLY A 181 13.48 6.64 -6.00
C GLY A 181 12.41 5.92 -6.81
N GLY A 182 12.63 4.63 -7.11
CA GLY A 182 11.63 3.77 -7.75
C GLY A 182 10.36 3.59 -6.90
N ALA A 183 10.51 3.30 -5.61
CA ALA A 183 9.39 3.17 -4.68
C ALA A 183 8.56 4.46 -4.59
N ARG A 184 9.22 5.61 -4.49
CA ARG A 184 8.57 6.93 -4.53
C ARG A 184 7.89 7.18 -5.87
N GLY A 185 8.49 6.77 -6.98
CA GLY A 185 7.86 6.84 -8.31
C GLY A 185 6.55 6.06 -8.37
N ILE A 186 6.49 4.86 -7.80
CA ILE A 186 5.25 4.06 -7.70
C ILE A 186 4.23 4.78 -6.82
N LEU A 187 4.63 5.27 -5.64
CA LEU A 187 3.75 6.01 -4.74
C LEU A 187 3.19 7.27 -5.39
N LEU A 188 4.01 8.02 -6.12
CA LEU A 188 3.58 9.18 -6.90
C LEU A 188 2.62 8.75 -8.02
N GLY A 189 2.88 7.64 -8.71
CA GLY A 189 1.99 7.09 -9.73
C GLY A 189 0.61 6.73 -9.15
N VAL A 190 0.57 6.08 -7.99
CA VAL A 190 -0.68 5.77 -7.27
C VAL A 190 -1.40 7.05 -6.85
N ALA A 191 -0.67 8.02 -6.30
CA ALA A 191 -1.24 9.31 -5.89
C ALA A 191 -1.82 10.09 -7.08
N LEU A 192 -1.11 10.14 -8.21
CA LEU A 192 -1.58 10.76 -9.45
C LEU A 192 -2.78 10.00 -10.04
N GLY A 193 -2.79 8.67 -9.98
CA GLY A 193 -3.92 7.85 -10.40
C GLY A 193 -5.18 8.14 -9.59
N ALA A 194 -5.07 8.16 -8.27
CA ALA A 194 -6.16 8.52 -7.37
C ALA A 194 -6.63 9.98 -7.60
N GLY A 195 -5.67 10.91 -7.77
CA GLY A 195 -5.97 12.31 -8.12
C GLY A 195 -6.72 12.44 -9.44
N LEU A 196 -6.34 11.67 -10.46
CA LEU A 196 -7.01 11.65 -11.76
C LEU A 196 -8.44 11.10 -11.65
N THR A 197 -8.66 10.06 -10.84
CA THR A 197 -10.03 9.58 -10.59
C THR A 197 -10.89 10.65 -9.92
N GLY A 198 -10.34 11.39 -8.94
CA GLY A 198 -11.03 12.53 -8.34
C GLY A 198 -11.30 13.64 -9.35
N LEU A 199 -10.34 13.97 -10.21
CA LEU A 199 -10.47 15.00 -11.25
C LEU A 199 -11.55 14.64 -12.27
N ARG A 200 -11.64 13.38 -12.70
CA ARG A 200 -12.70 12.95 -13.63
C ARG A 200 -14.09 13.15 -13.04
N VAL A 201 -14.25 12.88 -11.74
CA VAL A 201 -15.50 13.16 -11.02
C VAL A 201 -15.76 14.67 -10.95
N LEU A 202 -14.74 15.48 -10.63
CA LEU A 202 -14.85 16.94 -10.59
C LEU A 202 -15.21 17.59 -11.94
N LEU A 203 -14.71 17.02 -13.04
CA LEU A 203 -15.04 17.48 -14.39
C LEU A 203 -16.37 16.91 -14.91
N ALA A 204 -17.11 16.18 -14.07
CA ALA A 204 -18.35 15.49 -14.42
C ALA A 204 -18.22 14.49 -15.59
N VAL A 205 -17.00 14.03 -15.87
CA VAL A 205 -16.71 13.00 -16.87
C VAL A 205 -17.21 11.65 -16.35
N ASP A 206 -16.87 11.34 -15.09
CA ASP A 206 -17.40 10.18 -14.38
C ASP A 206 -18.54 10.64 -13.47
N ARG A 207 -19.78 10.21 -13.77
CA ARG A 207 -20.97 10.58 -12.99
C ARG A 207 -21.20 9.54 -11.90
N PRO A 208 -21.05 9.87 -10.60
CA PRO A 208 -21.34 8.93 -9.54
C PRO A 208 -22.83 8.58 -9.57
N TYR A 209 -23.13 7.27 -9.49
CA TYR A 209 -24.49 6.72 -9.51
C TYR A 209 -25.26 6.86 -10.84
N GLY A 210 -24.54 7.12 -11.94
CA GLY A 210 -25.09 7.02 -13.28
C GLY A 210 -24.77 5.67 -13.92
N ASP A 211 -25.77 4.81 -14.07
CA ASP A 211 -25.78 3.95 -15.26
C ASP A 211 -25.93 4.83 -16.51
#